data_AF-A0A1U7CY55-F1
#
_entry.id   AF-A0A1U7CY55-F1
#
_cell.length_a   1.000
_cell.length_b   1.000
_cell.length_c   1.000
_cell.angle_alpha   90.00
_cell.angle_beta   90.00
_cell.angle_gamma   90.00
#
_symmetry.space_group_name_H-M   'P 1'
#
loop_
_entity.id
_entity.type
_entity.pdbx_description
1 polymer ?
#
loop_
_entity_poly.entity_id
_entity_poly.type
_entity_poly.pdbx_seq_one_letter_code
_entity_poly.pdbx_strand_id
1 'polypeptide(L)'
;MGTDESIGVKRSRRLQGVRDLDSILRGDLTRLSSLREGRVEVAPGRLSRVIVVLCMIHGLCMATFTVFSRNGPALGQVVATMVKVPLLFYLTLIVTLPSLYVFNALVGSRLTFSAVVRLLVATLGVNVAVLCSMGPIVAFFSVSTTSYPFMVLFNVVVFAIAGGLAQMFLLQTLQRLSIAQTLIEAEPDAPGAETPSAIRPLSDQFLGRHVKTIFRLWLVVFGLVGAQMGWVLRPFIGNPNVPFTWFRGRQSNFFEAVLHTLGSLLS
;
A
#
# COMPACT_ATOMS: atom_id res chain seq x y z
N MET A 1 -24.47 -25.24 22.90
CA MET A 1 -23.47 -26.02 22.14
C MET A 1 -23.06 -25.38 20.79
N GLY A 2 -23.87 -24.51 20.16
CA GLY A 2 -23.52 -23.86 18.87
C GLY A 2 -22.73 -22.54 18.93
N THR A 3 -22.48 -21.96 20.11
CA THR A 3 -21.77 -20.67 20.26
C THR A 3 -20.24 -20.82 20.23
N ASP A 4 -19.70 -21.94 20.73
CA ASP A 4 -18.26 -22.18 20.82
C ASP A 4 -17.63 -22.51 19.44
N GLU A 5 -18.34 -23.28 18.62
CA GLU A 5 -17.90 -23.65 17.27
C GLU A 5 -17.84 -22.43 16.32
N SER A 6 -18.81 -21.53 16.43
CA SER A 6 -18.87 -20.26 15.71
C SER A 6 -17.69 -19.33 16.05
N ILE A 7 -17.31 -19.29 17.34
CA ILE A 7 -16.18 -18.49 17.82
C ILE A 7 -14.85 -19.09 17.33
N GLY A 8 -14.71 -20.42 17.36
CA GLY A 8 -13.54 -21.14 16.84
C GLY A 8 -13.30 -20.91 15.35
N VAL A 9 -14.35 -21.01 14.52
CA VAL A 9 -14.26 -20.78 13.07
C VAL A 9 -13.95 -19.31 12.74
N LYS A 10 -14.53 -18.34 13.48
CA LYS A 10 -14.20 -16.91 13.32
C LYS A 10 -12.75 -16.60 13.70
N ARG A 11 -12.24 -17.21 14.79
CA ARG A 11 -10.86 -17.05 15.25
C ARG A 11 -9.88 -17.63 14.23
N SER A 12 -10.15 -18.84 13.73
CA SER A 12 -9.40 -19.47 12.64
C SER A 12 -9.37 -18.61 11.38
N ARG A 13 -10.51 -18.06 10.95
CA ARG A 13 -10.59 -17.15 9.78
C ARG A 13 -9.82 -15.83 9.96
N ARG A 14 -9.79 -15.24 11.17
CA ARG A 14 -9.00 -14.03 11.46
C ARG A 14 -7.51 -14.32 11.47
N LEU A 15 -7.11 -15.41 12.12
CA LEU A 15 -5.71 -15.89 12.14
C LEU A 15 -5.20 -16.18 10.73
N GLN A 16 -6.04 -16.74 9.85
CA GLN A 16 -5.66 -17.02 8.47
C GLN A 16 -5.30 -15.74 7.70
N GLY A 17 -6.03 -14.63 7.88
CA GLY A 17 -5.72 -13.38 7.18
C GLY A 17 -4.39 -12.75 7.64
N VAL A 18 -4.05 -12.87 8.93
CA VAL A 18 -2.75 -12.42 9.44
C VAL A 18 -1.63 -13.34 8.95
N ARG A 19 -1.87 -14.65 8.86
CA ARG A 19 -0.92 -15.60 8.26
C ARG A 19 -0.71 -15.33 6.78
N ASP A 20 -1.76 -15.01 6.03
CA ASP A 20 -1.64 -14.62 4.61
C ASP A 20 -0.75 -13.38 4.47
N LEU A 21 -0.94 -12.37 5.31
CA LEU A 21 -0.09 -11.16 5.34
C LEU A 21 1.35 -11.48 5.73
N ASP A 22 1.58 -12.30 6.76
CA ASP A 22 2.93 -12.73 7.18
C ASP A 22 3.63 -13.51 6.07
N SER A 23 2.94 -14.40 5.37
CA SER A 23 3.47 -15.12 4.20
C SER A 23 3.80 -14.19 3.02
N ILE A 24 3.05 -13.09 2.84
CA ILE A 24 3.38 -12.04 1.86
C ILE A 24 4.66 -11.31 2.29
N LEU A 25 4.77 -10.92 3.56
CA LEU A 25 5.92 -10.20 4.11
C LEU A 25 7.20 -11.05 4.08
N ARG A 26 7.09 -12.35 4.34
CA ARG A 26 8.20 -13.32 4.26
C ARG A 26 8.60 -13.66 2.82
N GLY A 27 7.80 -13.26 1.84
CA GLY A 27 8.05 -13.51 0.42
C GLY A 27 7.76 -14.94 -0.04
N ASP A 28 7.08 -15.74 0.78
CA ASP A 28 6.72 -17.13 0.45
C ASP A 28 5.67 -17.20 -0.67
N LEU A 29 4.81 -16.18 -0.76
CA LEU A 29 3.81 -16.03 -1.83
C LEU A 29 4.36 -15.35 -3.09
N THR A 30 5.59 -14.83 -3.07
CA THR A 30 6.28 -14.25 -4.24
C THR A 30 7.39 -15.16 -4.80
N ARG A 31 7.46 -16.41 -4.34
CA ARG A 31 8.33 -17.45 -4.93
C ARG A 31 7.73 -17.98 -6.23
N LEU A 32 8.59 -18.14 -7.24
CA LEU A 32 8.26 -18.66 -8.57
C LEU A 32 7.50 -19.99 -8.54
N SER A 33 7.76 -20.86 -7.55
CA SER A 33 7.11 -22.16 -7.38
C SER A 33 5.62 -22.05 -7.04
N SER A 34 5.24 -21.11 -6.16
CA SER A 34 3.84 -20.88 -5.75
C SER A 34 3.01 -20.20 -6.84
N LEU A 35 3.68 -19.47 -7.74
CA LEU A 35 3.09 -18.83 -8.91
C LEU A 35 2.88 -19.83 -10.06
N ARG A 36 3.78 -20.81 -10.23
CA ARG A 36 3.68 -21.90 -11.21
C ARG A 36 2.46 -22.81 -10.95
N GLU A 37 2.05 -22.97 -9.69
CA GLU A 37 0.88 -23.76 -9.29
C GLU A 37 -0.44 -22.98 -9.30
N GLY A 38 -0.46 -21.70 -9.69
CA GLY A 38 -1.69 -20.88 -9.69
C GLY A 38 -2.23 -20.54 -8.29
N ARG A 39 -1.47 -20.81 -7.23
CA ARG A 39 -1.88 -20.74 -5.82
C ARG A 39 -1.74 -19.36 -5.17
N VAL A 40 -1.89 -18.26 -5.92
CA VAL A 40 -2.21 -16.97 -5.29
C VAL A 40 -3.72 -16.94 -5.00
N GLU A 41 -4.22 -17.92 -4.24
CA GLU A 41 -5.58 -17.93 -3.70
C GLU A 41 -5.63 -17.09 -2.41
N VAL A 42 -4.99 -15.93 -2.42
CA VAL A 42 -5.23 -14.94 -1.39
C VAL A 42 -6.61 -14.36 -1.68
N ALA A 43 -7.60 -14.75 -0.86
CA ALA A 43 -8.94 -14.19 -0.97
C ALA A 43 -8.86 -12.68 -0.66
N PRO A 44 -9.07 -11.78 -1.65
CA PRO A 44 -8.85 -10.35 -1.47
C PRO A 44 -9.75 -9.78 -0.36
N GLY A 45 -10.95 -10.33 -0.19
CA GLY A 45 -11.87 -9.93 0.88
C GLY A 45 -11.42 -10.32 2.30
N ARG A 46 -10.57 -11.34 2.49
CA ARG A 46 -10.01 -11.68 3.81
C ARG A 46 -8.85 -10.76 4.16
N LEU A 47 -7.93 -10.56 3.22
CA LEU A 47 -6.78 -9.67 3.40
C LEU A 47 -7.23 -8.21 3.59
N SER A 48 -8.24 -7.77 2.82
CA SER A 48 -8.86 -6.44 2.96
C SER A 48 -9.36 -6.17 4.40
N ARG A 49 -9.96 -7.16 5.07
CA ARG A 49 -10.39 -7.00 6.47
C ARG A 49 -9.22 -6.79 7.43
N VAL A 50 -8.10 -7.48 7.22
CA VAL A 50 -6.89 -7.29 8.03
C VAL A 50 -6.29 -5.91 7.78
N ILE A 51 -6.23 -5.47 6.52
CA ILE A 51 -5.78 -4.14 6.13
C ILE A 51 -6.60 -3.06 6.84
N VAL A 52 -7.93 -3.14 6.80
CA VAL A 52 -8.81 -2.16 7.46
C VAL A 52 -8.53 -2.09 8.96
N VAL A 53 -8.39 -3.23 9.64
CA VAL A 53 -8.09 -3.26 11.08
C VAL A 53 -6.72 -2.63 11.38
N LEU A 54 -5.68 -2.96 10.60
CA LEU A 54 -4.34 -2.38 10.78
C LEU A 54 -4.33 -0.87 10.50
N CYS A 55 -5.06 -0.41 9.47
CA CYS A 55 -5.25 1.01 9.19
C CYS A 55 -5.94 1.74 10.36
N MET A 56 -6.96 1.13 10.96
CA MET A 56 -7.63 1.70 12.13
C MET A 56 -6.69 1.79 13.34
N ILE A 57 -5.88 0.76 13.58
CA ILE A 57 -4.87 0.76 14.66
C ILE A 57 -3.84 1.87 14.41
N HIS A 58 -3.30 1.99 13.20
CA HIS A 58 -2.38 3.08 12.87
C HIS A 58 -3.03 4.47 12.99
N GLY A 59 -4.27 4.61 12.52
CA GLY A 59 -5.06 5.84 12.66
C GLY A 59 -5.28 6.24 14.12
N LEU A 60 -5.50 5.26 15.01
CA LEU A 60 -5.58 5.48 16.45
C LEU A 60 -4.25 5.99 17.02
N CYS A 61 -3.12 5.35 16.66
CA CYS A 61 -1.79 5.78 17.06
C CYS A 61 -1.51 7.23 16.64
N MET A 62 -1.88 7.59 15.40
CA MET A 62 -1.74 8.96 14.88
C MET A 62 -2.65 9.96 15.60
N ALA A 63 -3.87 9.55 15.95
CA ALA A 63 -4.84 10.40 16.64
C ALA A 63 -4.46 10.71 18.09
N THR A 64 -3.55 9.94 18.69
CA THR A 64 -2.94 10.20 20.01
C THR A 64 -2.51 11.66 20.17
N PHE A 65 -1.88 12.26 19.15
CA PHE A 65 -1.47 13.66 19.20
C PHE A 65 -2.62 14.63 19.54
N THR A 66 -3.81 14.37 18.99
CA THR A 66 -5.01 15.21 19.22
C THR A 66 -5.66 14.95 20.57
N VAL A 67 -5.54 13.72 21.08
CA VAL A 67 -6.06 13.34 22.40
C VAL A 67 -5.26 14.01 23.52
N PHE A 68 -3.94 14.12 23.34
CA PHE A 68 -3.03 14.75 24.30
C PHE A 68 -2.89 16.28 24.11
N SER A 69 -3.46 16.84 23.05
CA SER A 69 -3.49 18.29 22.80
C SER A 69 -4.57 18.98 23.65
N ARG A 70 -4.24 20.15 24.22
CA ARG A 70 -5.01 20.83 25.31
C ARG A 70 -6.45 21.30 24.98
N ASN A 71 -6.89 21.35 23.72
CA ASN A 71 -8.20 21.90 23.33
C ASN A 71 -9.00 20.90 22.44
N GLY A 72 -10.14 20.40 22.93
CA GLY A 72 -10.98 19.37 22.26
C GLY A 72 -11.65 19.81 20.95
N PRO A 73 -12.28 18.89 20.16
CA PRO A 73 -12.98 17.66 20.54
C PRO A 73 -12.27 16.38 20.09
N ALA A 74 -11.67 15.68 21.05
CA ALA A 74 -10.73 14.57 20.83
C ALA A 74 -11.34 13.32 20.18
N LEU A 75 -12.57 12.94 20.53
CA LEU A 75 -13.17 11.68 20.07
C LEU A 75 -13.64 11.72 18.61
N GLY A 76 -14.26 12.82 18.19
CA GLY A 76 -14.72 12.99 16.82
C GLY A 76 -13.55 12.95 15.82
N GLN A 77 -12.42 13.52 16.23
CA GLN A 77 -11.20 13.47 15.43
C GLN A 77 -10.55 12.09 15.39
N VAL A 78 -10.47 11.37 16.53
CA VAL A 78 -9.96 9.99 16.55
C VAL A 78 -10.76 9.11 15.60
N VAL A 79 -12.09 9.17 15.67
CA VAL A 79 -12.97 8.39 14.78
C VAL A 79 -12.79 8.82 13.33
N ALA A 80 -12.72 10.12 13.05
CA ALA A 80 -12.48 10.62 11.69
C ALA A 80 -11.17 10.08 11.12
N THR A 81 -10.07 10.10 11.88
CA THR A 81 -8.76 9.60 11.43
C THR A 81 -8.77 8.08 11.23
N MET A 82 -9.38 7.33 12.15
CA MET A 82 -9.52 5.87 12.04
C MET A 82 -10.29 5.43 10.78
N VAL A 83 -11.28 6.22 10.34
CA VAL A 83 -12.06 5.95 9.13
C VAL A 83 -11.35 6.46 7.87
N LYS A 84 -10.70 7.61 7.96
CA LYS A 84 -10.01 8.24 6.82
C LYS A 84 -8.77 7.50 6.37
N VAL A 85 -8.00 6.89 7.28
CA VAL A 85 -6.79 6.15 6.91
C VAL A 85 -7.10 4.96 5.99
N PRO A 86 -8.07 4.07 6.29
CA PRO A 86 -8.53 3.08 5.33
C PRO A 86 -9.05 3.71 4.02
N LEU A 87 -9.88 4.77 4.10
CA LEU A 87 -10.43 5.43 2.92
C LEU A 87 -9.33 5.98 2.00
N LEU A 88 -8.27 6.56 2.55
CA LEU A 88 -7.13 7.04 1.79
C LEU A 88 -6.54 5.93 0.90
N PHE A 89 -6.32 4.76 1.47
CA PHE A 89 -5.73 3.63 0.78
C PHE A 89 -6.64 3.05 -0.30
N TYR A 90 -7.92 2.81 0.02
CA TYR A 90 -8.86 2.26 -0.95
C TYR A 90 -9.25 3.25 -2.05
N LEU A 91 -9.41 4.53 -1.73
CA LEU A 91 -9.66 5.55 -2.75
C LEU A 91 -8.47 5.70 -3.69
N THR A 92 -7.24 5.69 -3.16
CA THR A 92 -6.02 5.71 -3.99
C THR A 92 -5.97 4.48 -4.89
N LEU A 93 -6.30 3.30 -4.37
CA LEU A 93 -6.39 2.08 -5.16
C LEU A 93 -7.45 2.20 -6.27
N ILE A 94 -8.65 2.68 -5.96
CA ILE A 94 -9.74 2.86 -6.95
C ILE A 94 -9.34 3.84 -8.05
N VAL A 95 -8.71 4.97 -7.69
CA VAL A 95 -8.28 5.99 -8.66
C VAL A 95 -7.15 5.48 -9.57
N THR A 96 -6.29 4.58 -9.05
CA THR A 96 -5.12 4.09 -9.77
C THR A 96 -5.38 2.79 -10.54
N LEU A 97 -6.46 2.07 -10.23
CA LEU A 97 -6.89 0.85 -10.91
C LEU A 97 -7.10 1.02 -12.43
N PRO A 98 -7.85 2.04 -12.92
CA PRO A 98 -8.04 2.24 -14.36
C PRO A 98 -6.73 2.49 -15.10
N SER A 99 -5.85 3.29 -14.49
CA SER A 99 -4.52 3.58 -15.05
C SER A 99 -3.72 2.29 -15.18
N LEU A 100 -3.67 1.47 -14.13
CA LEU A 100 -3.00 0.18 -14.15
C LEU A 100 -3.55 -0.78 -15.19
N TYR A 101 -4.87 -0.82 -15.36
CA TYR A 101 -5.50 -1.67 -16.38
C TYR A 101 -5.05 -1.28 -17.79
N VAL A 102 -5.09 0.01 -18.12
CA VAL A 102 -4.64 0.51 -19.42
C VAL A 102 -3.14 0.24 -19.61
N PHE A 103 -2.30 0.49 -18.60
CA PHE A 103 -0.87 0.17 -18.68
C PHE A 103 -0.61 -1.32 -18.85
N ASN A 104 -1.35 -2.16 -18.12
CA ASN A 104 -1.26 -3.63 -18.25
C ASN A 104 -1.62 -4.09 -19.67
N ALA A 105 -2.65 -3.49 -20.28
CA ALA A 105 -3.04 -3.74 -21.66
C ALA A 105 -1.99 -3.23 -22.68
N LEU A 106 -1.45 -2.01 -22.49
CA LEU A 106 -0.46 -1.40 -23.38
C LEU A 106 0.90 -2.11 -23.35
N VAL A 107 1.31 -2.60 -22.19
CA VAL A 107 2.56 -3.37 -22.01
C VAL A 107 2.44 -4.78 -22.60
N GLY A 108 1.24 -5.20 -23.02
CA GLY A 108 0.99 -6.54 -23.55
C GLY A 108 1.08 -7.63 -22.49
N SER A 109 0.88 -7.27 -21.21
CA SER A 109 0.99 -8.22 -20.11
C SER A 109 -0.19 -9.18 -20.10
N ARG A 110 0.10 -10.48 -19.99
CA ARG A 110 -0.90 -11.57 -19.86
C ARG A 110 -1.54 -11.66 -18.46
N LEU A 111 -1.35 -10.67 -17.59
CA LEU A 111 -1.90 -10.69 -16.23
C LEU A 111 -3.41 -10.40 -16.27
N THR A 112 -4.20 -11.31 -15.69
CA THR A 112 -5.64 -11.15 -15.55
C THR A 112 -5.98 -9.99 -14.61
N PHE A 113 -7.13 -9.33 -14.82
CA PHE A 113 -7.61 -8.26 -13.93
C PHE A 113 -7.65 -8.69 -12.45
N SER A 114 -8.05 -9.93 -12.19
CA SER A 114 -8.06 -10.51 -10.85
C SER A 114 -6.66 -10.63 -10.23
N ALA A 115 -5.63 -10.96 -11.02
CA ALA A 115 -4.25 -11.00 -10.54
C ALA A 115 -3.73 -9.61 -10.18
N VAL A 116 -4.07 -8.58 -10.97
CA VAL A 116 -3.73 -7.18 -10.68
C VAL A 116 -4.35 -6.73 -9.36
N VAL A 117 -5.65 -6.97 -9.16
CA VAL A 117 -6.34 -6.61 -7.91
C VAL A 117 -5.74 -7.34 -6.71
N ARG A 118 -5.48 -8.66 -6.82
CA ARG A 118 -4.85 -9.43 -5.73
C ARG A 118 -3.45 -8.90 -5.39
N LEU A 119 -2.65 -8.57 -6.40
CA LEU A 119 -1.32 -8.02 -6.21
C LEU A 119 -1.36 -6.64 -5.55
N LEU A 120 -2.27 -5.76 -5.97
CA LEU A 120 -2.43 -4.44 -5.35
C LEU A 120 -2.91 -4.54 -3.90
N VAL A 121 -3.86 -5.43 -3.59
CA VAL A 121 -4.29 -5.67 -2.21
C VAL A 121 -3.15 -6.27 -1.38
N ALA A 122 -2.30 -7.14 -1.95
CA ALA A 122 -1.10 -7.64 -1.29
C ALA A 122 -0.10 -6.52 -0.99
N THR A 123 0.21 -5.68 -1.97
CA THR A 123 1.07 -4.49 -1.79
C THR A 123 0.50 -3.52 -0.75
N LEU A 124 -0.82 -3.33 -0.75
CA LEU A 124 -1.50 -2.51 0.25
C LEU A 124 -1.36 -3.11 1.65
N GLY A 125 -1.47 -4.43 1.76
CA GLY A 125 -1.18 -5.18 2.99
C GLY A 125 0.22 -4.91 3.52
N VAL A 126 1.23 -5.01 2.65
CA VAL A 126 2.63 -4.71 3.01
C VAL A 126 2.77 -3.26 3.47
N ASN A 127 2.21 -2.30 2.75
CA ASN A 127 2.26 -0.87 3.11
C ASN A 127 1.68 -0.62 4.50
N VAL A 128 0.48 -1.14 4.74
CA VAL A 128 -0.23 -0.92 6.00
C VAL A 128 0.42 -1.69 7.16
N ALA A 129 1.02 -2.85 6.91
CA ALA A 129 1.80 -3.56 7.92
C ALA A 129 3.00 -2.74 8.39
N VAL A 130 3.74 -2.13 7.46
CA VAL A 130 4.87 -1.25 7.77
C VAL A 130 4.41 0.02 8.49
N LEU A 131 3.29 0.63 8.08
CA LEU A 131 2.71 1.75 8.81
C LEU A 131 2.30 1.38 10.23
N CYS A 132 1.66 0.23 10.40
CA CYS A 132 1.24 -0.23 11.71
C CYS A 132 2.45 -0.50 12.63
N SER A 133 3.56 -1.03 12.10
CA SER A 133 4.78 -1.24 12.89
C SER A 133 5.47 0.06 13.29
N MET A 134 5.36 1.13 12.49
CA MET A 134 5.81 2.47 12.86
C MET A 134 4.83 3.22 13.79
N GLY A 135 3.62 2.69 13.98
CA GLY A 135 2.56 3.30 14.80
C GLY A 135 2.97 3.65 16.23
N PRO A 136 3.61 2.75 17.00
CA PRO A 136 4.10 3.06 18.35
C PRO A 136 5.11 4.21 18.39
N ILE A 137 5.96 4.33 17.36
CA ILE A 137 6.92 5.44 17.24
C ILE A 137 6.16 6.75 17.03
N VAL A 138 5.15 6.76 16.15
CA VAL A 138 4.26 7.92 15.97
C VAL A 138 3.56 8.30 17.26
N ALA A 139 3.03 7.34 18.02
CA ALA A 139 2.39 7.59 19.30
C ALA A 139 3.37 8.18 20.33
N PHE A 140 4.60 7.67 20.41
CA PHE A 140 5.63 8.18 21.31
C PHE A 140 5.99 9.65 21.03
N PHE A 141 6.22 10.00 19.76
CA PHE A 141 6.50 11.39 19.37
C PHE A 141 5.25 12.29 19.53
N SER A 142 4.06 11.73 19.35
CA SER A 142 2.80 12.45 19.58
C SER A 142 2.62 12.90 21.02
N VAL A 143 3.12 12.12 21.99
CA VAL A 143 3.07 12.45 23.42
C VAL A 143 4.25 13.36 23.82
N SER A 144 5.40 13.19 23.16
CA SER A 144 6.64 13.90 23.51
C SER A 144 6.74 15.32 22.92
N THR A 145 5.98 15.65 21.88
CA THR A 145 6.10 16.93 21.15
C THR A 145 4.79 17.70 21.10
N THR A 146 4.85 19.03 21.27
CA THR A 146 3.69 19.95 21.13
C THR A 146 3.63 20.68 19.79
N SER A 147 4.70 20.59 18.98
CA SER A 147 4.79 21.23 17.67
C SER A 147 3.94 20.49 16.61
N TYR A 148 2.86 21.13 16.16
CA TYR A 148 2.02 20.63 15.06
C TYR A 148 2.77 20.51 13.72
N PRO A 149 3.58 21.50 13.28
CA PRO A 149 4.38 21.38 12.05
C PRO A 149 5.30 20.15 12.04
N PHE A 150 5.98 19.90 13.16
CA PHE A 150 6.85 18.73 13.31
C PHE A 150 6.06 17.42 13.13
N MET A 151 4.90 17.30 13.78
CA MET A 151 4.10 16.08 13.72
C MET A 151 3.50 15.81 12.34
N VAL A 152 3.14 16.87 11.60
CA VAL A 152 2.69 16.74 10.20
C VAL A 152 3.82 16.20 9.33
N LEU A 153 5.00 16.81 9.38
CA LEU A 153 6.16 16.37 8.58
C LEU A 153 6.62 14.96 8.97
N PHE A 154 6.63 14.65 10.27
CA PHE A 154 6.98 13.32 10.76
C PHE A 154 6.05 12.24 10.17
N ASN A 155 4.73 12.46 10.18
CA ASN A 155 3.79 11.53 9.56
C ASN A 155 3.96 11.45 8.05
N VAL A 156 4.25 12.56 7.37
CA VAL A 156 4.57 12.53 5.92
C VAL A 156 5.77 11.64 5.65
N VAL A 157 6.83 11.72 6.46
CA VAL A 157 8.02 10.85 6.34
C VAL A 157 7.67 9.38 6.60
N VAL A 158 6.88 9.09 7.64
CA VAL A 158 6.43 7.72 7.96
C VAL A 158 5.63 7.11 6.79
N PHE A 159 4.70 7.87 6.20
CA PHE A 159 3.94 7.43 5.02
C PHE A 159 4.81 7.27 3.78
N ALA A 160 5.79 8.15 3.59
CA ALA A 160 6.72 8.07 2.46
C ALA A 160 7.61 6.82 2.54
N ILE A 161 8.15 6.51 3.73
CA ILE A 161 8.98 5.30 3.96
C ILE A 161 8.14 4.04 3.73
N ALA A 162 6.96 3.95 4.35
CA ALA A 162 6.10 2.78 4.19
C ALA A 162 5.63 2.59 2.74
N GLY A 163 5.23 3.68 2.08
CA GLY A 163 4.87 3.68 0.66
C GLY A 163 6.03 3.25 -0.23
N GLY A 164 7.24 3.80 -0.02
CA GLY A 164 8.43 3.45 -0.78
C GLY A 164 8.79 1.97 -0.67
N LEU A 165 8.76 1.41 0.56
CA LEU A 165 9.01 -0.02 0.79
C LEU A 165 7.94 -0.91 0.12
N ALA A 166 6.67 -0.54 0.20
CA ALA A 166 5.59 -1.27 -0.45
C ALA A 166 5.66 -1.20 -1.99
N GLN A 167 6.02 -0.04 -2.55
CA GLN A 167 6.22 0.12 -3.99
C GLN A 167 7.43 -0.69 -4.48
N MET A 168 8.50 -0.76 -3.69
CA MET A 168 9.65 -1.63 -3.98
C MET A 168 9.24 -3.11 -4.00
N PHE A 169 8.40 -3.55 -3.05
CA PHE A 169 7.81 -4.89 -3.06
C PHE A 169 6.97 -5.16 -4.32
N LEU A 170 6.15 -4.20 -4.75
CA LEU A 170 5.35 -4.31 -5.98
C LEU A 170 6.23 -4.45 -7.23
N LEU A 171 7.28 -3.62 -7.35
CA LEU A 171 8.25 -3.71 -8.45
C LEU A 171 8.92 -5.07 -8.51
N GLN A 172 9.42 -5.55 -7.38
CA GLN A 172 10.11 -6.84 -7.30
C GLN A 172 9.16 -7.98 -7.68
N THR A 173 7.91 -7.94 -7.23
CA THR A 173 6.92 -8.97 -7.51
C THR A 173 6.54 -9.01 -8.99
N LEU A 174 6.29 -7.85 -9.61
CA LEU A 174 6.00 -7.75 -11.04
C LEU A 174 7.17 -8.23 -11.90
N GLN A 175 8.40 -7.89 -11.53
CA GLN A 175 9.60 -8.35 -12.25
C GLN A 175 9.77 -9.86 -12.16
N ARG A 176 9.52 -10.46 -10.99
CA ARG A 176 9.56 -11.92 -10.82
C ARG A 176 8.49 -12.62 -11.63
N LEU A 177 7.27 -12.08 -11.66
CA LEU A 177 6.15 -12.60 -12.47
C LEU A 177 6.48 -12.59 -13.96
N SER A 178 7.02 -11.47 -14.45
CA SER A 178 7.42 -11.32 -15.86
C SER A 178 8.48 -12.37 -16.25
N ILE A 179 9.51 -12.58 -15.40
CA ILE A 179 10.53 -13.61 -15.65
C ILE A 179 9.93 -15.01 -15.61
N ALA A 180 9.07 -15.32 -14.64
CA ALA A 180 8.43 -16.64 -14.52
C ALA A 180 7.64 -17.02 -15.78
N GLN A 181 6.89 -16.08 -16.34
CA GLN A 181 6.15 -16.29 -17.58
C GLN A 181 7.08 -16.62 -18.76
N THR A 182 8.19 -15.88 -18.90
CA THR A 182 9.18 -16.16 -19.96
C THR A 182 9.86 -17.52 -19.83
N LEU A 183 9.98 -18.06 -18.60
CA LEU A 183 10.57 -19.39 -18.36
C LEU A 183 9.59 -20.52 -18.68
N ILE A 184 8.30 -20.34 -18.35
CA ILE A 184 7.25 -21.32 -18.68
C ILE A 184 7.09 -21.46 -20.20
N GLU A 185 7.14 -20.36 -20.93
CA GLU A 185 7.04 -20.37 -22.40
C GLU A 185 8.31 -20.96 -23.07
N ALA A 186 9.41 -21.07 -22.33
CA ALA A 186 10.67 -21.67 -22.80
C ALA A 186 10.80 -23.17 -22.49
N GLU A 187 9.86 -23.78 -21.75
CA GLU A 187 9.86 -25.21 -21.47
C GLU A 187 9.37 -25.94 -22.74
N PRO A 188 10.23 -26.75 -23.39
CA PRO A 188 9.92 -27.32 -24.70
C PRO A 188 8.94 -28.47 -24.53
N ASP A 189 7.68 -28.23 -24.87
CA ASP A 189 6.66 -29.26 -24.99
C ASP A 189 6.85 -30.04 -26.31
N ALA A 190 7.95 -30.79 -26.41
CA ALA A 190 8.14 -31.88 -27.38
C ALA A 190 9.43 -32.66 -27.09
N PRO A 191 9.37 -33.97 -26.77
CA PRO A 191 10.53 -34.85 -26.84
C PRO A 191 10.90 -35.07 -28.31
N GLY A 192 11.67 -34.13 -28.89
CA GLY A 192 12.14 -34.23 -30.27
C GLY A 192 12.58 -32.94 -30.97
N ALA A 193 12.51 -31.77 -30.34
CA ALA A 193 12.97 -30.54 -30.99
C ALA A 193 14.50 -30.39 -30.87
N GLU A 194 15.20 -30.60 -31.99
CA GLU A 194 16.64 -30.46 -32.12
C GLU A 194 17.13 -29.01 -31.89
N THR A 195 18.23 -28.89 -31.16
CA THR A 195 19.14 -27.74 -30.97
C THR A 195 18.64 -26.49 -30.22
N PRO A 196 19.44 -25.96 -29.27
CA PRO A 196 19.11 -24.75 -28.53
C PRO A 196 19.21 -23.54 -29.46
N SER A 197 18.07 -22.96 -29.82
CA SER A 197 17.99 -21.75 -30.63
C SER A 197 18.72 -20.59 -29.95
N ALA A 198 19.97 -20.34 -30.37
CA ALA A 198 20.87 -19.30 -29.87
C ALA A 198 20.54 -17.88 -30.35
N ILE A 199 19.39 -17.67 -31.01
CA ILE A 199 18.93 -16.35 -31.46
C ILE A 199 17.65 -16.01 -30.70
N ARG A 200 17.80 -15.62 -29.43
CA ARG A 200 16.77 -14.80 -28.78
C ARG A 200 16.81 -13.42 -29.44
N PRO A 201 15.69 -12.90 -29.98
CA PRO A 201 15.71 -11.60 -30.62
C PRO A 201 16.06 -10.53 -29.57
N LEU A 202 17.08 -9.72 -29.86
CA LEU A 202 17.52 -8.59 -29.02
C LEU A 202 16.34 -7.66 -28.64
N SER A 203 15.29 -7.61 -29.47
CA SER A 203 14.05 -6.85 -29.22
C SER A 203 13.37 -7.20 -27.90
N ASP A 204 13.46 -8.45 -27.42
CA ASP A 204 12.80 -8.89 -26.20
C ASP A 204 13.51 -8.35 -24.94
N GLN A 205 14.84 -8.20 -24.99
CA GLN A 205 15.61 -7.51 -23.95
C GLN A 205 15.35 -6.00 -23.94
N PHE A 206 15.25 -5.36 -25.12
CA PHE A 206 14.93 -3.93 -25.22
C PHE A 206 13.51 -3.63 -24.73
N LEU A 207 12.53 -4.44 -25.14
CA LEU A 207 11.14 -4.35 -24.67
C LEU A 207 11.07 -4.50 -23.15
N GLY A 208 11.77 -5.50 -22.59
CA GLY A 208 11.83 -5.71 -21.14
C GLY A 208 12.44 -4.53 -20.37
N ARG A 209 13.38 -3.77 -20.96
CA ARG A 209 13.99 -2.60 -20.31
C ARG A 209 13.07 -1.38 -20.36
N HIS A 210 12.40 -1.14 -21.49
CA HIS A 210 11.42 -0.06 -21.62
C HIS A 210 10.22 -0.26 -20.70
N VAL A 211 9.69 -1.48 -20.66
CA VAL A 211 8.59 -1.85 -19.76
C VAL A 211 8.96 -1.58 -18.29
N LYS A 212 10.17 -1.95 -17.86
CA LYS A 212 10.66 -1.64 -16.50
C LYS A 212 10.72 -0.13 -16.22
N THR A 213 11.16 0.67 -17.18
CA THR A 213 11.22 2.14 -17.03
C THR A 213 9.82 2.75 -16.94
N ILE A 214 8.91 2.34 -17.83
CA ILE A 214 7.51 2.80 -17.83
C ILE A 214 6.85 2.47 -16.49
N PHE A 215 7.06 1.25 -15.97
CA PHE A 215 6.52 0.86 -14.65
C PHE A 215 7.10 1.67 -13.49
N ARG A 216 8.40 1.98 -13.50
CA ARG A 216 9.00 2.84 -12.47
C ARG A 216 8.42 4.25 -12.53
N LEU A 217 8.27 4.81 -13.72
CA LEU A 217 7.64 6.12 -13.91
C LEU A 217 6.19 6.10 -13.42
N TRP A 218 5.44 5.06 -13.75
CA TRP A 218 4.08 4.87 -13.28
C TRP A 218 3.99 4.81 -11.74
N LEU A 219 4.94 4.16 -11.06
CA LEU A 219 4.99 4.15 -9.61
C LEU A 219 5.30 5.52 -9.00
N VAL A 220 6.15 6.31 -9.65
CA VAL A 220 6.37 7.70 -9.22
C VAL A 220 5.04 8.45 -9.28
N VAL A 221 4.31 8.36 -10.40
CA VAL A 221 2.97 8.97 -10.55
C VAL A 221 2.00 8.45 -9.48
N PHE A 222 2.00 7.15 -9.20
CA PHE A 222 1.19 6.54 -8.15
C PHE A 222 1.48 7.15 -6.77
N GLY A 223 2.75 7.34 -6.42
CA GLY A 223 3.16 8.00 -5.19
C GLY A 223 2.67 9.45 -5.11
N LEU A 224 2.77 10.20 -6.22
CA LEU A 224 2.27 11.58 -6.31
C LEU A 224 0.74 11.65 -6.14
N VAL A 225 0.00 10.73 -6.76
CA VAL A 225 -1.46 10.63 -6.61
C VAL A 225 -1.82 10.28 -5.17
N GLY A 226 -1.12 9.34 -4.53
CA GLY A 226 -1.33 9.01 -3.12
C GLY A 226 -1.10 10.20 -2.19
N ALA A 227 -0.04 10.98 -2.43
CA ALA A 227 0.23 12.21 -1.68
C ALA A 227 -0.90 13.25 -1.84
N GLN A 228 -1.40 13.44 -3.06
CA GLN A 228 -2.54 14.32 -3.33
C GLN A 228 -3.85 13.81 -2.71
N MET A 229 -4.11 12.49 -2.75
CA MET A 229 -5.27 11.90 -2.06
C MET A 229 -5.16 12.12 -0.54
N GLY A 230 -3.95 12.05 0.01
CA GLY A 230 -3.67 12.46 1.39
C GLY A 230 -4.04 13.92 1.63
N TRP A 231 -3.69 14.81 0.72
CA TRP A 231 -4.04 16.23 0.83
C TRP A 231 -5.54 16.50 0.80
N VAL A 232 -6.29 15.78 -0.03
CA VAL A 232 -7.75 15.92 -0.18
C VAL A 232 -8.50 15.45 1.07
N LEU A 233 -8.05 14.39 1.74
CA LEU A 233 -8.72 13.82 2.91
C LEU A 233 -8.41 14.53 4.24
N ARG A 234 -7.56 15.57 4.23
CA ARG A 234 -7.20 16.32 5.43
C ARG A 234 -8.43 16.94 6.11
N PRO A 235 -8.43 17.00 7.45
CA PRO A 235 -7.31 16.70 8.35
C PRO A 235 -7.23 15.22 8.77
N PHE A 236 -6.01 14.68 8.82
CA PHE A 236 -5.69 13.42 9.52
C PHE A 236 -5.18 13.69 10.94
N ILE A 237 -4.37 14.74 11.10
CA ILE A 237 -3.89 15.23 12.40
C ILE A 237 -4.64 16.52 12.73
N GLY A 238 -5.09 16.63 13.97
CA GLY A 238 -5.83 17.79 14.48
C GLY A 238 -4.90 18.92 14.77
N ASN A 239 -5.27 20.10 14.30
CA ASN A 239 -4.59 21.31 14.75
C ASN A 239 -5.30 21.74 16.06
N PRO A 240 -4.58 21.85 17.18
CA PRO A 240 -5.16 22.22 18.48
C PRO A 240 -5.79 23.62 18.52
N ASN A 241 -5.49 24.45 17.53
CA ASN A 241 -5.89 25.86 17.48
C ASN A 241 -7.12 26.13 16.61
N VAL A 242 -7.68 25.12 15.94
CA VAL A 242 -8.85 25.29 15.05
C VAL A 242 -9.95 24.27 15.41
N PRO A 243 -11.24 24.63 15.28
CA PRO A 243 -12.33 23.70 15.57
C PRO A 243 -12.29 22.49 14.63
N PHE A 244 -12.81 21.36 15.11
CA PHE A 244 -12.87 20.13 14.33
C PHE A 244 -13.72 20.29 13.07
N THR A 245 -13.16 19.88 11.93
CA THR A 245 -13.84 19.84 10.63
C THR A 245 -13.56 18.51 9.94
N TRP A 246 -14.59 17.89 9.36
CA TRP A 246 -14.44 16.64 8.61
C TRP A 246 -13.57 16.80 7.37
N PHE A 247 -13.65 17.93 6.68
CA PHE A 247 -12.78 18.28 5.55
C PHE A 247 -12.38 19.76 5.70
N ARG A 248 -11.12 20.09 5.46
CA ARG A 248 -10.72 21.50 5.33
C ARG A 248 -11.03 22.01 3.92
N GLY A 249 -11.33 23.30 3.80
CA GLY A 249 -11.49 23.95 2.50
C GLY A 249 -10.28 23.71 1.59
N ARG A 250 -10.55 23.53 0.30
CA ARG A 250 -9.52 23.21 -0.71
C ARG A 250 -8.62 24.43 -0.90
N GLN A 251 -7.44 24.42 -0.28
CA GLN A 251 -6.40 25.44 -0.49
C GLN A 251 -5.07 24.75 -0.81
N SER A 252 -4.35 25.29 -1.80
CA SER A 252 -3.01 24.85 -2.24
C SER A 252 -2.92 23.34 -2.58
N ASN A 253 -1.70 22.82 -2.78
CA ASN A 253 -1.37 21.43 -3.09
C ASN A 253 -0.51 20.80 -1.97
N PHE A 254 -0.39 19.47 -1.96
CA PHE A 254 0.40 18.73 -0.96
C PHE A 254 1.84 19.25 -0.80
N PHE A 255 2.52 19.49 -1.92
CA PHE A 255 3.95 19.79 -1.94
C PHE A 255 4.24 21.18 -1.38
N GLU A 256 3.46 22.18 -1.80
CA GLU A 256 3.56 23.55 -1.30
C GLU A 256 3.39 23.61 0.21
N ALA A 257 2.49 22.81 0.76
CA ALA A 257 2.27 22.79 2.19
C ALA A 257 3.32 22.04 2.99
N VAL A 258 3.90 20.97 2.43
CA VAL A 258 5.07 20.33 3.04
C VAL A 258 6.23 21.33 3.10
N LEU A 259 6.48 22.08 2.01
CA LEU A 259 7.51 23.11 1.95
C LEU A 259 7.23 24.26 2.94
N HIS A 260 5.99 24.74 3.01
CA HIS A 260 5.60 25.78 3.96
C HIS A 260 5.74 25.30 5.42
N THR A 261 5.33 24.06 5.71
CA THR A 261 5.46 23.47 7.05
C THR A 261 6.93 23.29 7.43
N LEU A 262 7.78 22.92 6.48
CA LEU A 262 9.23 22.83 6.67
C LEU A 262 9.86 24.20 6.95
N GLY A 263 9.47 25.22 6.18
CA GLY A 263 9.89 26.61 6.42
C GLY A 263 9.48 27.11 7.81
N SER A 264 8.24 26.81 8.23
CA SER A 264 7.75 27.19 9.56
C SER A 264 8.43 26.46 10.73
N LEU A 265 9.08 25.33 10.47
CA LEU A 265 9.81 24.56 11.48
C LEU A 265 11.28 25.02 11.60
N LEU A 266 11.84 25.57 10.52
CA LEU A 266 13.22 26.05 10.46
C LEU A 266 13.36 27.55 10.78
N SER A 267 12.24 28.29 10.85
CA SER A 267 12.17 29.69 11.27
C SER A 267 11.80 29.83 12.74
#